data_AF-A0A965Z5X6-F1
#
_entry.id   AF-A0A965Z5X6-F1
#
_cell.length_a   1.000
_cell.length_b   1.000
_cell.length_c   1.000
_cell.angle_alpha   90.00
_cell.angle_beta   90.00
_cell.angle_gamma   90.00
#
_symmetry.space_group_name_H-M   'P 1'
#
loop_
_entity.id
_entity.type
_entity.pdbx_description
1 polymer ?
#
loop_
_entity_poly.entity_id
_entity_poly.type
_entity_poly.pdbx_seq_one_letter_code
_entity_poly.pdbx_strand_id
1 'polypeptide(L)' 'MSTIIADQKKRVVLPNARPGDVFAVNQDPAGRWILVRLLPEKPKRRLQAGQVVNALRESPLRPTLSWKQLKRATREL' A
#
# COMPACT_ATOMS: atom_id res chain seq x y z
N MET A 1 -26.04 6.49 -22.03
CA MET A 1 -24.99 5.48 -21.81
C MET A 1 -23.65 6.09 -22.24
N SER A 2 -22.69 6.27 -21.33
CA SER A 2 -21.34 6.64 -21.72
C SER A 2 -20.52 5.37 -21.94
N THR A 3 -19.98 5.18 -23.14
CA THR A 3 -19.02 4.12 -23.43
C THR A 3 -17.64 4.54 -22.92
N ILE A 4 -16.93 3.62 -22.27
CA ILE A 4 -15.54 3.81 -21.80
C ILE A 4 -14.65 2.99 -22.72
N ILE A 5 -13.65 3.64 -23.32
CA ILE A 5 -12.69 3.00 -24.21
C ILE A 5 -11.42 2.72 -23.42
N ALA A 6 -10.84 1.53 -23.62
CA ALA A 6 -9.56 1.19 -23.02
C ALA A 6 -8.44 2.00 -23.67
N ASP A 7 -7.51 2.51 -22.86
CA ASP A 7 -6.34 3.23 -23.38
C ASP A 7 -5.33 2.28 -24.06
N GLN A 8 -4.25 2.85 -24.63
CA GLN A 8 -3.18 2.07 -25.26
C GLN A 8 -2.48 1.09 -24.29
N LYS A 9 -2.59 1.31 -22.98
CA LYS A 9 -2.05 0.45 -21.94
C LYS A 9 -3.08 -0.58 -21.45
N LYS A 10 -4.20 -0.74 -22.16
CA LYS A 10 -5.30 -1.67 -21.87
C LYS A 10 -6.00 -1.37 -20.53
N ARG A 11 -6.06 -0.10 -20.13
CA ARG A 11 -6.68 0.35 -18.88
C ARG A 11 -8.03 0.98 -19.16
N VAL A 12 -9.00 0.76 -18.27
CA VAL A 12 -10.30 1.45 -18.29
C VAL A 12 -10.38 2.41 -17.10
N VAL A 13 -10.90 3.62 -17.34
CA VAL A 13 -11.10 4.61 -16.28
C VAL A 13 -12.50 4.43 -15.72
N LEU A 14 -12.59 4.17 -14.41
CA LEU A 14 -13.86 4.07 -13.69
C LEU A 14 -14.16 5.42 -13.01
N PRO A 15 -15.11 6.24 -13.49
CA PRO A 15 -15.31 7.61 -13.00
C PRO A 15 -15.60 7.70 -11.50
N ASN A 16 -16.22 6.67 -10.93
CA ASN A 16 -16.63 6.63 -9.52
C ASN A 16 -15.64 5.87 -8.61
N ALA A 17 -14.49 5.43 -9.14
CA ALA A 17 -13.45 4.79 -8.35
C ALA A 17 -12.60 5.85 -7.62
N ARG A 18 -12.11 5.49 -6.43
CA ARG A 18 -11.21 6.30 -5.61
C ARG A 18 -9.81 5.68 -5.58
N PRO A 19 -8.74 6.48 -5.42
CA PRO A 19 -7.40 5.93 -5.19
C PRO A 19 -7.40 4.94 -4.02
N GLY A 20 -6.82 3.75 -4.25
CA GLY A 20 -6.77 2.67 -3.26
C GLY A 20 -7.95 1.70 -3.30
N ASP A 21 -8.97 1.94 -4.12
CA ASP A 21 -9.98 0.92 -4.40
C ASP A 21 -9.35 -0.31 -5.07
N VAL A 22 -9.77 -1.49 -4.60
CA VAL A 22 -9.33 -2.77 -5.14
C VAL A 22 -10.54 -3.44 -5.78
N PHE A 23 -10.36 -4.03 -6.95
CA PHE A 23 -11.42 -4.75 -7.66
C PHE A 23 -10.95 -6.17 -7.98
N ALA A 24 -11.80 -7.17 -7.69
CA ALA A 24 -11.65 -8.49 -8.28
C ALA A 24 -12.16 -8.43 -9.73
N VAL A 25 -11.35 -8.93 -10.66
CA VAL A 25 -11.67 -8.95 -12.09
C VAL A 25 -11.95 -10.38 -12.50
N ASN A 26 -13.16 -10.64 -12.97
CA ASN A 26 -13.57 -11.93 -13.49
C ASN A 26 -14.06 -11.79 -14.93
N GLN A 27 -13.95 -12.87 -15.70
CA GLN A 27 -14.58 -12.97 -17.00
C GLN A 27 -15.68 -14.01 -16.92
N ASP A 28 -16.89 -13.65 -17.36
CA ASP A 28 -18.00 -14.60 -17.39
C ASP A 28 -17.95 -15.47 -18.66
N PRO A 29 -18.75 -16.55 -18.74
CA PRO A 29 -18.78 -17.43 -19.91
C PRO A 29 -19.24 -16.73 -21.20
N ALA A 30 -19.93 -15.59 -21.09
CA ALA A 30 -20.32 -14.76 -22.24
C ALA A 30 -19.20 -13.78 -22.68
N GLY A 31 -18.01 -13.89 -22.08
CA GLY A 31 -16.84 -13.07 -22.40
C GLY A 31 -16.89 -11.67 -21.81
N ARG A 32 -17.87 -11.37 -20.93
CA ARG A 32 -18.01 -10.05 -20.29
C ARG A 32 -17.06 -9.94 -19.11
N TRP A 33 -16.49 -8.76 -18.94
CA TRP A 33 -15.69 -8.43 -17.76
C TRP A 33 -16.59 -7.98 -16.61
N ILE A 34 -16.43 -8.62 -15.46
CA ILE A 34 -17.12 -8.29 -14.22
C ILE A 34 -16.09 -7.76 -13.23
N LEU A 35 -16.28 -6.53 -12.77
CA LEU A 35 -15.46 -5.91 -11.74
C LEU A 35 -16.24 -5.86 -10.42
N VAL A 36 -15.72 -6.50 -9.38
CA VAL A 36 -16.32 -6.50 -8.03
C VAL A 36 -15.43 -5.67 -7.12
N ARG A 37 -15.94 -4.55 -6.61
CA ARG A 37 -15.19 -3.72 -5.64
C ARG A 37 -15.01 -4.51 -4.35
N LEU A 38 -13.76 -4.73 -3.97
CA LEU A 38 -13.39 -5.33 -2.71
C LEU A 38 -13.33 -4.23 -1.66
N LEU A 39 -14.02 -4.43 -0.54
CA LEU A 39 -13.79 -3.61 0.63
C LEU A 39 -12.43 -4.03 1.21
N PRO A 40 -11.51 -3.09 1.47
CA PRO A 40 -10.27 -3.44 2.11
C PRO A 40 -10.60 -4.14 3.43
N GLU A 41 -9.91 -5.25 3.72
CA GLU A 41 -9.82 -5.72 5.09
C GLU A 41 -9.40 -4.52 5.93
N LYS A 42 -10.16 -4.23 7.00
CA LYS A 42 -9.97 -3.05 7.85
C LYS A 42 -8.47 -2.83 8.01
N PRO A 43 -7.91 -1.67 7.61
CA PRO A 43 -6.48 -1.47 7.64
C PRO A 43 -5.98 -1.84 9.02
N LYS A 44 -4.94 -2.69 9.10
CA LYS A 44 -4.32 -3.07 10.37
C LYS A 44 -4.15 -1.79 11.17
N ARG A 45 -4.78 -1.76 12.35
CA ARG A 45 -4.94 -0.55 13.17
C ARG A 45 -3.57 0.11 13.25
N ARG A 46 -3.44 1.31 12.65
CA ARG A 46 -2.17 2.06 12.74
C ARG A 46 -1.91 2.24 14.23
N LEU A 47 -0.76 1.77 14.69
CA LEU A 47 -0.31 2.03 16.05
C LEU A 47 -0.26 3.54 16.23
N GLN A 48 -0.84 4.03 17.32
CA GLN A 48 -0.70 5.44 17.67
C GLN A 48 0.78 5.76 17.90
N ALA A 49 1.18 7.02 17.72
CA ALA A 49 2.58 7.43 17.84
C ALA A 49 3.24 6.94 19.14
N GLY A 50 2.53 7.01 20.27
CA GLY A 50 3.01 6.49 21.56
C GLY A 50 3.20 4.96 21.59
N GLN A 51 2.33 4.21 20.90
CA GLN A 51 2.46 2.75 20.79
C GLN A 51 3.67 2.35 19.93
N VAL A 52 3.95 3.11 18.87
CA VAL A 52 5.16 2.91 18.05
C VAL A 52 6.43 3.20 18.86
N VAL A 53 6.46 4.28 19.64
CA VAL A 53 7.60 4.63 20.50
C VAL A 53 7.85 3.54 21.55
N ASN A 54 6.79 3.03 22.19
CA ASN A 54 6.94 1.93 23.16
C ASN A 54 7.46 0.66 22.49
N ALA A 55 6.91 0.29 21.33
CA ALA A 55 7.39 -0.87 20.58
C ALA A 55 8.88 -0.73 20.15
N LEU A 56 9.31 0.46 19.74
CA LEU A 56 10.73 0.74 19.45
C LEU A 56 11.61 0.63 20.69
N ARG A 57 11.11 1.07 21.86
CA ARG A 57 11.79 0.96 23.14
C ARG A 57 11.82 -0.45 23.71
N GLU A 58 10.95 -1.34 23.25
CA GLU A 58 10.90 -2.74 23.68
C GLU A 58 11.58 -3.68 22.68
N SER A 59 11.71 -3.26 21.42
CA SER A 59 12.30 -4.03 20.33
C SER A 59 13.65 -4.64 20.71
N PRO A 60 13.90 -5.94 20.43
CA PRO A 60 15.24 -6.54 20.59
C PRO A 60 16.22 -6.03 19.52
N LEU A 61 15.72 -5.50 18.41
CA LEU A 61 16.52 -4.92 17.32
C LEU A 61 16.75 -3.44 17.58
N ARG A 62 17.73 -3.12 18.44
CA ARG A 62 18.15 -1.73 18.71
C ARG A 62 19.53 -1.48 18.15
N PRO A 63 19.79 -0.28 17.61
CA PRO A 63 21.15 0.13 17.27
C PRO A 63 22.04 0.08 18.53
N THR A 64 23.14 -0.67 18.44
CA THR A 64 24.15 -0.75 19.50
C THR A 64 25.12 0.43 19.46
N LEU A 65 25.16 1.16 18.34
CA LEU A 65 26.01 2.33 18.13
C LEU A 65 25.22 3.61 18.34
N SER A 66 25.84 4.58 19.02
CA SER A 66 25.32 5.94 19.04
C SER A 66 25.41 6.58 17.64
N TRP A 67 24.55 7.58 17.39
CA TRP A 67 24.57 8.35 16.13
C TRP A 67 25.95 8.91 15.78
N LYS A 68 26.71 9.36 16.79
CA LYS A 68 28.07 9.88 16.60
C LYS A 68 29.07 8.80 16.16
N GLN A 69 28.94 7.58 16.70
CA GLN A 69 29.75 6.43 16.28
C GLN A 69 29.38 5.96 14.89
N LEU A 70 28.08 5.85 14.60
CA LEU A 70 27.57 5.50 13.26
C LEU A 70 28.08 6.50 12.20
N LYS A 71 27.98 7.80 12.48
CA LYS A 71 28.42 8.88 11.59
C LYS A 71 29.93 8.90 11.35
N ARG A 72 30.73 8.45 12.33
CA ARG A 72 32.19 8.28 12.16
C ARG A 72 32.50 7.06 11.28
N ALA A 73 31.83 5.93 11.53
CA ALA A 73 32.04 4.69 10.79
C ALA A 73 31.60 4.75 9.32
N THR A 74 30.70 5.67 8.96
CA THR A 74 30.15 5.79 7.59
C THR A 74 30.74 6.95 6.77
N ARG A 75 31.72 7.70 7.32
CA ARG A 75 32.32 8.87 6.65
C ARG A 75 33.76 8.67 6.18
N GLU A 76 34.21 7.43 6.09
CA GLU A 76 35.39 7.09 5.29
C GLU A 76 34.93 6.47 3.98
N LEU A 77 34.66 7.35 3.01
CA LEU A 77 34.95 7.27 1.57
C LEU A 77 34.87 8.70 1.02
#